data_AF-A0A0J8GUG8-F1
#
_entry.id   AF-A0A0J8GUG8-F1
#
_cell.length_a   1.000
_cell.length_b   1.000
_cell.length_c   1.000
_cell.angle_alpha   90.00
_cell.angle_beta   90.00
_cell.angle_gamma   90.00
#
_symmetry.space_group_name_H-M   'P 1'
#
loop_
_entity.id
_entity.type
_entity.pdbx_description
1 polymer ?
#
loop_
_entity_poly.entity_id
_entity_poly.type
_entity_poly.pdbx_seq_one_letter_code
_entity_poly.pdbx_strand_id
1 'polypeptide(L)'
;MANYKPDYSHQNQFIAVDFSAQILPGTFEFALSHIVDNHLDLTAFDNIYKNDKGGAAAYSPVVMLKIILFAYSRGYISSRRIEQACQINITFMALSGDAQLHFYCQLCRQYE
;
A
#
# COMPACT_ATOMS: atom_id res chain seq x y z
N MET A 1 -19.05 -34.24 27.84
CA MET A 1 -17.78 -33.61 27.40
C MET A 1 -18.07 -32.15 27.07
N ALA A 2 -17.12 -31.24 27.29
CA ALA A 2 -17.30 -29.83 26.97
C ALA A 2 -17.39 -29.62 25.45
N ASN A 3 -18.38 -28.83 25.02
CA ASN A 3 -18.58 -28.49 23.61
C ASN A 3 -17.83 -27.19 23.29
N TYR A 4 -16.61 -27.30 22.76
CA TYR A 4 -15.81 -26.16 22.35
C TYR A 4 -16.18 -25.67 20.95
N LYS A 5 -15.92 -24.38 20.68
CA LYS A 5 -16.08 -23.84 19.33
C LYS A 5 -15.06 -24.48 18.38
N PRO A 6 -15.45 -24.81 17.14
CA PRO A 6 -14.54 -25.33 16.12
C PRO A 6 -13.47 -24.28 15.73
N ASP A 7 -12.29 -24.77 15.37
CA ASP A 7 -11.17 -23.96 14.88
C ASP A 7 -11.29 -23.75 13.36
N TYR A 8 -11.21 -22.49 12.92
CA TYR A 8 -11.30 -22.08 11.51
C TYR A 8 -10.02 -21.39 11.01
N SER A 9 -8.89 -21.57 11.70
CA SER A 9 -7.61 -20.88 11.39
C SER A 9 -7.08 -21.10 9.96
N HIS A 10 -7.57 -22.13 9.24
CA HIS A 10 -7.16 -22.46 7.87
C HIS A 10 -8.18 -22.06 6.80
N GLN A 11 -9.27 -21.37 7.16
CA GLN A 11 -10.32 -20.97 6.24
C GLN A 11 -10.15 -19.50 5.81
N ASN A 12 -10.19 -19.25 4.50
CA ASN A 12 -10.27 -17.88 3.98
C ASN A 12 -11.64 -17.28 4.28
N GLN A 13 -11.65 -16.05 4.80
CA GLN A 13 -12.86 -15.30 5.10
C GLN A 13 -12.83 -13.98 4.33
N PHE A 14 -13.96 -13.62 3.70
CA PHE A 14 -14.17 -12.28 3.19
C PHE A 14 -14.50 -11.35 4.35
N ILE A 15 -13.68 -10.32 4.54
CA ILE A 15 -13.85 -9.31 5.57
C ILE A 15 -14.13 -7.99 4.86
N ALA A 16 -15.26 -7.34 5.20
CA ALA A 16 -15.48 -5.97 4.78
C ALA A 16 -14.53 -5.08 5.58
N VAL A 17 -13.62 -4.40 4.89
CA VAL A 17 -12.61 -3.54 5.50
C VAL A 17 -12.87 -2.10 5.12
N ASP A 18 -12.98 -1.22 6.11
CA ASP A 18 -12.88 0.23 5.91
C ASP A 18 -11.43 0.64 6.14
N PHE A 19 -10.74 1.06 5.07
CA PHE A 19 -9.33 1.45 5.09
C PHE A 19 -9.06 2.68 5.96
N SER A 20 -10.00 3.62 6.02
CA SER A 20 -9.84 4.83 6.82
C SER A 20 -9.78 4.51 8.32
N ALA A 21 -10.52 3.48 8.74
CA ALA A 21 -10.56 3.01 10.12
C ALA A 21 -9.35 2.13 10.50
N GLN A 22 -8.58 1.62 9.53
CA GLN A 22 -7.41 0.76 9.83
C GLN A 22 -6.18 1.57 10.24
N ILE A 23 -6.09 2.83 9.83
CA ILE A 23 -4.97 3.71 10.16
C ILE A 23 -5.34 4.48 11.43
N LEU A 24 -4.91 3.95 12.57
CA LEU A 24 -5.28 4.48 13.88
C LEU A 24 -4.43 5.72 14.26
N PRO A 25 -5.04 6.76 14.83
CA PRO A 25 -4.28 7.92 15.30
C PRO A 25 -3.30 7.53 16.41
N GLY A 26 -2.08 8.07 16.34
CA GLY A 26 -1.00 7.77 17.29
C GLY A 26 -0.13 6.56 16.91
N THR A 27 -0.45 5.85 15.82
CA THR A 27 0.45 4.82 15.27
C THR A 27 1.47 5.42 14.31
N PHE A 28 2.50 4.63 13.99
CA PHE A 28 3.53 5.03 13.03
C PHE A 28 2.94 5.24 11.62
N GLU A 29 1.99 4.40 11.21
CA GLU A 29 1.32 4.47 9.91
C GLU A 29 0.56 5.78 9.72
N PHE A 30 -0.12 6.22 10.78
CA PHE A 30 -0.82 7.50 10.78
C PHE A 30 0.16 8.67 10.66
N ALA A 31 1.22 8.68 11.47
CA ALA A 31 2.24 9.72 11.41
C ALA A 31 2.90 9.78 10.03
N LEU A 32 3.21 8.63 9.45
CA LEU A 32 3.79 8.51 8.12
C LEU A 32 2.85 9.03 7.04
N SER A 33 1.56 8.64 7.06
CA SER A 33 0.58 9.18 6.10
C SER A 33 0.46 10.69 6.24
N HIS A 34 0.32 11.20 7.46
CA HIS A 34 0.17 12.63 7.73
C HIS A 34 1.39 13.44 7.28
N ILE A 35 2.61 12.94 7.51
CA ILE A 35 3.84 13.61 7.06
C ILE A 35 3.91 13.64 5.53
N VAL A 36 3.66 12.50 4.88
CA VAL A 36 3.74 12.43 3.43
C VAL A 36 2.66 13.29 2.76
N ASP A 37 1.45 13.35 3.32
CA ASP A 37 0.35 14.12 2.75
C ASP A 37 0.47 15.63 2.97
N ASN A 38 0.93 16.07 4.16
CA ASN A 38 0.86 17.47 4.55
C ASN A 38 2.21 18.20 4.54
N HIS A 39 3.33 17.47 4.61
CA HIS A 39 4.65 18.08 4.81
C HIS A 39 5.64 17.84 3.66
N LEU A 40 5.32 16.96 2.71
CA LEU A 40 6.17 16.69 1.55
C LEU A 40 5.54 17.27 0.29
N ASP A 41 6.27 18.17 -0.37
CA ASP A 41 5.90 18.65 -1.70
C ASP A 41 6.39 17.65 -2.75
N LEU A 42 5.44 16.92 -3.34
CA LEU A 42 5.69 15.91 -4.37
C LEU A 42 5.30 16.39 -5.78
N THR A 43 4.93 17.67 -5.93
CA THR A 43 4.52 18.25 -7.21
C THR A 43 5.60 18.14 -8.29
N ALA A 44 6.87 18.14 -7.89
CA ALA A 44 8.00 17.89 -8.79
C ALA A 44 7.91 16.53 -9.50
N PHE A 45 7.42 15.49 -8.82
CA PHE A 45 7.24 14.16 -9.41
C PHE A 45 6.04 14.12 -10.34
N ASP A 46 4.94 14.79 -9.98
CA ASP A 46 3.75 14.87 -10.84
C ASP A 46 4.06 15.54 -12.18
N ASN A 47 4.90 16.57 -12.19
CA ASN A 47 5.33 17.26 -13.42
C ASN A 47 6.19 16.41 -14.36
N ILE A 48 6.84 15.36 -13.83
CA ILE A 48 7.65 14.42 -14.62
C ILE A 48 6.75 13.39 -15.30
N TYR A 49 5.62 13.04 -14.69
CA TYR A 49 4.67 12.08 -15.24
C TYR A 49 3.87 12.69 -16.40
N LYS A 50 4.19 12.24 -17.62
CA LYS A 50 3.45 12.61 -18.86
C LYS A 50 2.76 11.37 -19.44
N ASN A 51 1.75 10.86 -18.74
CA ASN A 51 0.97 9.69 -19.17
C ASN A 51 -0.35 10.09 -19.85
N ASP A 52 -0.33 11.16 -20.67
CA ASP A 52 -1.52 11.67 -21.37
C ASP A 52 -1.95 10.79 -22.55
N LYS A 53 -1.07 9.90 -23.02
CA LYS A 53 -1.23 9.11 -24.25
C LYS A 53 -1.49 7.62 -24.00
N GLY A 54 -2.40 7.30 -23.07
CA GLY A 54 -3.01 5.97 -22.92
C GLY A 54 -2.08 4.86 -22.40
N GLY A 55 -2.60 4.04 -21.47
CA GLY A 55 -1.85 2.97 -20.83
C GLY A 55 -2.46 2.59 -19.48
N ALA A 56 -1.72 1.82 -18.67
CA ALA A 56 -2.10 1.56 -17.29
C ALA A 56 -2.04 2.86 -16.47
N ALA A 57 -2.94 3.01 -15.49
CA ALA A 57 -2.96 4.16 -14.61
C ALA A 57 -1.62 4.29 -13.86
N ALA A 58 -1.11 5.52 -13.78
CA ALA A 58 0.08 5.79 -12.98
C ALA A 58 -0.27 5.71 -11.48
N TYR A 59 0.62 5.12 -10.68
CA TYR A 59 0.51 5.24 -9.23
C TYR A 59 0.89 6.65 -8.81
N SER A 60 0.14 7.23 -7.87
CA SER A 60 0.51 8.51 -7.28
C SER A 60 1.85 8.38 -6.53
N PRO A 61 2.78 9.35 -6.69
CA PRO A 61 4.05 9.35 -5.97
C PRO A 61 3.86 9.36 -4.45
N VAL A 62 2.79 10.00 -3.98
CA VAL A 62 2.37 10.04 -2.56
C VAL A 62 2.17 8.62 -2.02
N VAL A 63 1.36 7.82 -2.72
CA VAL A 63 1.03 6.44 -2.32
C VAL A 63 2.27 5.56 -2.35
N MET A 64 3.08 5.68 -3.41
CA MET A 64 4.29 4.90 -3.58
C MET A 64 5.30 5.16 -2.45
N LEU A 65 5.47 6.44 -2.07
CA LEU A 65 6.37 6.81 -0.98
C LEU A 65 5.90 6.26 0.37
N LYS A 66 4.59 6.35 0.67
CA LYS A 66 4.04 5.80 1.92
C LYS A 66 4.36 4.32 2.07
N ILE A 67 4.18 3.55 1.00
CA ILE A 67 4.35 2.10 1.02
C ILE A 67 5.82 1.71 1.15
N ILE A 68 6.72 2.41 0.45
CA ILE A 68 8.16 2.15 0.54
C ILE A 68 8.68 2.46 1.95
N LEU A 69 8.33 3.61 2.50
CA LEU A 69 8.78 4.01 3.84
C LEU A 69 8.21 3.06 4.91
N PHE A 70 6.94 2.68 4.80
CA PHE A 70 6.32 1.73 5.71
C PHE A 70 6.89 0.30 5.56
N ALA A 71 7.16 -0.13 4.34
CA ALA A 71 7.84 -1.40 4.07
C ALA A 71 9.20 -1.47 4.74
N TYR A 72 10.01 -0.42 4.60
CA TYR A 72 11.33 -0.37 5.21
C TYR A 72 11.28 -0.30 6.74
N SER A 73 10.31 0.41 7.32
CA SER A 73 10.15 0.40 8.79
C SER A 73 9.78 -0.98 9.34
N ARG A 74 9.12 -1.82 8.53
CA ARG A 74 8.78 -3.21 8.84
C ARG A 74 9.87 -4.21 8.41
N GLY A 75 10.97 -3.76 7.80
CA GLY A 75 12.09 -4.61 7.36
C GLY A 75 11.88 -5.33 6.02
N TYR A 76 10.89 -4.93 5.22
CA TYR A 76 10.72 -5.45 3.85
C TYR A 76 11.64 -4.71 2.88
N ILE A 77 12.66 -5.40 2.38
CA ILE A 77 13.66 -4.80 1.46
C ILE A 77 13.40 -5.19 0.00
N SER A 78 12.81 -6.36 -0.23
CA SER A 78 12.54 -6.87 -1.58
C SER A 78 11.21 -6.35 -2.13
N SER A 79 11.23 -5.78 -3.34
CA SER A 79 10.02 -5.32 -4.04
C SER A 79 8.93 -6.38 -4.13
N ARG A 80 9.27 -7.65 -4.41
CA ARG A 80 8.31 -8.77 -4.42
C ARG A 80 7.66 -9.01 -3.06
N ARG A 81 8.40 -8.83 -1.96
CA ARG A 81 7.83 -8.97 -0.62
C ARG A 81 6.91 -7.80 -0.28
N ILE A 82 7.24 -6.60 -0.77
CA ILE A 82 6.38 -5.41 -0.61
C ILE A 82 5.09 -5.59 -1.40
N GLU A 83 5.16 -6.09 -2.64
CA GLU A 83 4.01 -6.45 -3.46
C GLU A 83 3.10 -7.45 -2.76
N GLN A 84 3.67 -8.56 -2.28
CA GLN A 84 2.93 -9.58 -1.52
C GLN A 84 2.29 -8.98 -0.25
N ALA A 85 3.02 -8.12 0.48
CA ALA A 85 2.48 -7.44 1.65
C ALA A 85 1.26 -6.57 1.30
N CYS A 86 1.28 -5.88 0.16
CA CYS A 86 0.13 -5.11 -0.33
C CYS A 86 -1.09 -5.98 -0.67
N GLN A 87 -0.90 -7.27 -0.98
CA GLN A 87 -1.99 -8.21 -1.30
C GLN A 87 -2.55 -8.96 -0.09
N ILE A 88 -1.79 -9.09 1.00
CA ILE A 88 -2.19 -9.90 2.16
C ILE A 88 -2.43 -9.09 3.42
N ASN A 89 -1.77 -7.93 3.56
CA ASN A 89 -1.77 -7.16 4.79
C ASN A 89 -2.70 -5.96 4.67
N ILE A 90 -3.72 -5.93 5.53
CA ILE A 90 -4.76 -4.90 5.58
C ILE A 90 -4.17 -3.50 5.77
N THR A 91 -3.09 -3.34 6.55
CA THR A 91 -2.45 -2.04 6.76
C THR A 91 -1.77 -1.52 5.49
N PHE A 92 -1.13 -2.41 4.72
CA PHE A 92 -0.57 -2.03 3.43
C PHE A 92 -1.66 -1.68 2.41
N MET A 93 -2.77 -2.44 2.40
CA MET A 93 -3.93 -2.12 1.57
C MET A 93 -4.54 -0.76 1.95
N ALA A 94 -4.60 -0.46 3.25
CA ALA A 94 -5.14 0.80 3.74
C ALA A 94 -4.24 1.99 3.37
N LEU A 95 -2.91 1.83 3.47
CA LEU A 95 -1.95 2.85 3.05
C LEU A 95 -1.92 3.04 1.53
N SER A 96 -2.18 1.98 0.77
CA SER A 96 -2.25 2.03 -0.70
C SER A 96 -3.59 2.50 -1.25
N GLY A 97 -4.64 2.54 -0.41
CA GLY A 97 -6.00 2.83 -0.87
C GLY A 97 -6.52 1.78 -1.86
N ASP A 98 -6.12 0.51 -1.69
CA ASP A 98 -6.37 -0.62 -2.61
C ASP A 98 -5.76 -0.46 -4.01
N ALA A 99 -4.80 0.45 -4.18
CA ALA A 99 -3.96 0.43 -5.36
C ALA A 99 -3.06 -0.81 -5.30
N GLN A 100 -3.50 -1.93 -5.89
CA GLN A 100 -2.71 -3.15 -5.98
C GLN A 100 -1.44 -2.87 -6.79
N LEU A 101 -0.30 -2.77 -6.10
CA LEU A 101 0.98 -2.43 -6.70
C LEU A 101 1.60 -3.63 -7.40
N HIS A 102 1.57 -3.61 -8.72
CA HIS A 102 2.33 -4.54 -9.53
C HIS A 102 3.69 -3.92 -9.90
N PHE A 103 4.72 -4.23 -9.11
CA PHE A 103 6.05 -3.63 -9.26
C PHE A 103 6.70 -3.92 -10.63
N TYR A 104 6.38 -5.06 -11.27
CA TYR A 104 6.97 -5.45 -12.56
C TYR A 104 6.45 -4.69 -13.78
N CYS A 105 5.24 -4.11 -13.72
CA CYS A 105 4.64 -3.48 -14.90
C CYS A 105 4.97 -1.99 -15.01
N GLN A 106 5.25 -1.31 -13.90
CA GLN A 106 5.40 0.15 -13.88
C GLN A 106 6.83 0.62 -14.18
N LEU A 107 7.86 -0.02 -13.61
CA LEU A 107 9.26 0.43 -13.78
C LEU A 107 9.82 0.15 -15.18
N CYS A 108 9.37 -0.92 -15.85
CA CYS A 108 9.84 -1.29 -17.20
C CYS A 108 9.21 -0.46 -18.33
N ARG A 109 8.10 0.26 -18.09
CA ARG A 109 7.38 1.00 -19.15
C ARG A 109 7.58 2.51 -19.10
N GLN A 110 8.36 3.02 -18.15
CA GLN A 110 8.59 4.45 -17.93
C GLN A 110 9.83 5.02 -18.65
N TYR A 111 10.51 4.20 -19.45
CA TYR A 111 11.68 4.59 -20.25
C TYR A 111 11.50 4.31 -21.76
N GLU A 112 10.26 4.15 -22.24
CA GLU A 112 9.91 4.11 -23.67
C GLU A 112 9.03 5.30 -24.07
#